data_AF-A0A921MK02-F1
#
_entry.id   AF-A0A921MK02-F1
#
_cell.length_a   1.000
_cell.length_b   1.000
_cell.length_c   1.000
_cell.angle_alpha   90.00
_cell.angle_beta   90.00
_cell.angle_gamma   90.00
#
_symmetry.space_group_name_H-M   'P 1'
#
loop_
_entity.id
_entity.type
_entity.pdbx_description
1 polymer ?
#
loop_
_entity_poly.entity_id
_entity_poly.type
_entity_poly.pdbx_seq_one_letter_code
_entity_poly.pdbx_strand_id
1 'polypeptide(L)'
;MRNLKRMGAILMALALVLSLNLTAFAAVEDTGFSDVAADAWYADAVEYVRDNGLMSGTSTTTFAPDSTMTRAMLAITLYRAAGSPAVSGSDSFTDTADGAWYADAVLWASQRGVISGYGNNLFGTNDPVTREQIAAILWRYAGSPSADAGQDFADESEIASYAAAAVDWARANGVVSGVDGNRFLPRNNATRAQVATILRNYLAMSVPVEPEQPSEEPSVLVAYFSATGNTERVANAIAEATGGDLFELTPVDPYTDADLNWTDEDSRVVYEYENPDQRDTELVAYAPDNWADYDVVFVGYPIWWYDAAWPVDGFVTENDFTGKTVIPFCTSSSSDIGESGERLAGLAGTGDWLEGERFRSGASDDDVQAWVDSLDL
;
A
#
# COMPACT_ATOMS: atom_id res chain seq x y z
N MET A 1 39.99 13.18 70.79
CA MET A 1 38.71 13.19 70.03
C MET A 1 38.85 13.11 68.51
N ARG A 2 39.98 13.49 67.90
CA ARG A 2 40.15 13.50 66.43
C ARG A 2 40.47 12.12 65.80
N ASN A 3 41.01 11.17 66.58
CA ASN A 3 41.35 9.82 66.10
C ASN A 3 40.21 8.78 66.25
N LEU A 4 39.22 9.05 67.12
CA LEU A 4 38.07 8.15 67.31
C LEU A 4 37.04 8.26 66.16
N LYS A 5 36.97 9.43 65.50
CA LYS A 5 36.13 9.66 64.32
C LYS A 5 36.64 8.98 63.04
N ARG A 6 37.94 8.65 62.97
CA ARG A 6 38.53 7.94 61.82
C ARG A 6 38.40 6.40 61.92
N MET A 7 38.31 5.86 63.14
CA MET A 7 38.08 4.41 63.35
C MET A 7 36.62 4.00 63.10
N GLY A 8 35.64 4.86 63.40
CA GLY A 8 34.23 4.58 63.09
C GLY A 8 33.93 4.50 61.60
N ALA A 9 34.60 5.32 60.78
CA ALA A 9 34.40 5.34 59.33
C ALA A 9 34.98 4.12 58.61
N ILE A 10 36.05 3.50 59.14
CA ILE A 10 36.69 2.33 58.52
C ILE A 10 35.96 1.02 58.90
N LEU A 11 35.40 0.94 60.11
CA LEU A 11 34.57 -0.21 60.54
C LEU A 11 33.18 -0.23 59.86
N MET A 12 32.63 0.92 59.47
CA MET A 12 31.39 0.99 58.70
C MET A 12 31.58 0.67 57.22
N ALA A 13 32.78 0.92 56.67
CA ALA A 13 33.13 0.54 55.30
C ALA A 13 33.41 -0.97 55.16
N LEU A 14 33.98 -1.62 56.18
CA LEU A 14 34.24 -3.07 56.13
C LEU A 14 32.97 -3.92 56.32
N ALA A 15 31.98 -3.42 57.07
CA ALA A 15 30.68 -4.09 57.23
C ALA A 15 29.76 -3.92 56.01
N LEU A 16 30.02 -2.94 55.12
CA LEU A 16 29.26 -2.74 53.89
C LEU A 16 29.80 -3.56 52.71
N VAL A 17 31.07 -3.97 52.75
CA VAL A 17 31.72 -4.73 51.66
C VAL A 17 31.56 -6.25 51.83
N LEU A 18 31.20 -6.74 53.03
CA LEU A 18 31.08 -8.17 53.31
C LEU A 18 29.65 -8.75 53.15
N SER A 19 28.66 -7.96 52.76
CA SER A 19 27.25 -8.39 52.63
C SER A 19 26.70 -8.41 51.19
N LEU A 20 27.54 -8.20 50.17
CA LEU A 20 27.13 -8.23 48.77
C LEU A 20 27.75 -9.41 48.02
N ASN A 21 27.50 -10.63 48.52
CA ASN A 21 27.40 -11.78 47.62
C ASN A 21 25.90 -12.06 47.42
N LEU A 22 25.20 -11.13 46.76
CA LEU A 22 23.98 -11.53 46.08
C LEU A 22 24.42 -12.38 44.90
N THR A 23 24.36 -13.69 45.05
CA THR A 23 24.07 -14.55 43.91
C THR A 23 22.73 -14.08 43.36
N ALA A 24 22.78 -13.17 42.38
CA ALA A 24 21.66 -12.92 41.51
C ALA A 24 21.36 -14.24 40.81
N PHE A 25 20.40 -15.00 41.33
CA PHE A 25 19.66 -15.90 40.46
C PHE A 25 19.02 -14.97 39.44
N ALA A 26 19.50 -15.01 38.19
CA ALA A 26 18.72 -14.47 37.09
C ALA A 26 17.32 -15.06 37.25
N ALA A 27 16.32 -14.22 37.48
CA ALA A 27 14.95 -14.67 37.41
C ALA A 27 14.80 -15.32 36.03
N VAL A 28 14.26 -16.54 36.00
CA VAL A 28 13.78 -17.09 34.72
C VAL A 28 12.77 -16.06 34.24
N GLU A 29 13.06 -15.38 33.13
CA GLU A 29 12.11 -14.41 32.58
C GLU A 29 10.81 -15.14 32.30
N ASP A 30 9.73 -14.65 32.92
CA ASP A 30 8.42 -15.25 32.80
C ASP A 30 7.80 -14.77 31.47
N THR A 31 7.94 -15.63 30.46
CA THR A 31 7.35 -15.46 29.14
C THR A 31 5.82 -15.44 29.18
N GLY A 32 5.21 -15.70 30.35
CA GLY A 32 3.77 -15.74 30.58
C GLY A 32 3.11 -17.00 30.01
N PHE A 33 3.88 -17.88 29.36
CA PHE A 33 3.39 -19.09 28.72
C PHE A 33 4.28 -20.28 29.06
N SER A 34 3.66 -21.36 29.53
CA SER A 34 4.35 -22.58 29.99
C SER A 34 5.05 -23.36 28.87
N ASP A 35 4.71 -23.11 27.61
CA ASP A 35 5.27 -23.73 26.40
C ASP A 35 6.24 -22.80 25.65
N VAL A 36 6.68 -21.72 26.29
CA VAL A 36 7.68 -20.78 25.76
C VAL A 36 8.83 -20.73 26.76
N ALA A 37 9.89 -21.47 26.45
CA ALA A 37 11.12 -21.43 27.24
C ALA A 37 11.77 -20.04 27.13
N ALA A 38 12.26 -19.50 28.25
CA ALA A 38 12.86 -18.16 28.31
C ALA A 38 14.09 -18.00 27.40
N ASP A 39 14.76 -19.10 27.03
CA ASP A 39 15.91 -19.11 26.12
C ASP A 39 15.54 -19.49 24.67
N ALA A 40 14.25 -19.64 24.36
CA ALA A 40 13.80 -19.89 23.00
C ALA A 40 14.07 -18.66 22.12
N TRP A 41 14.46 -18.87 20.87
CA TRP A 41 14.78 -17.80 19.92
C TRP A 41 13.62 -16.82 19.66
N TYR A 42 12.39 -17.24 19.95
CA TYR A 42 11.16 -16.45 19.81
C TYR A 42 10.62 -15.92 21.14
N ALA A 43 11.27 -16.17 22.28
CA ALA A 43 10.76 -15.79 23.60
C ALA A 43 10.45 -14.28 23.68
N ASP A 44 11.43 -13.44 23.36
CA ASP A 44 11.28 -11.98 23.31
C ASP A 44 10.16 -11.53 22.37
N ALA A 45 10.01 -12.22 21.23
CA ALA A 45 8.97 -11.89 20.26
C ALA A 45 7.57 -12.23 20.79
N VAL A 46 7.42 -13.38 21.47
CA VAL A 46 6.17 -13.78 22.12
C VAL A 46 5.79 -12.80 23.22
N GLU A 47 6.74 -12.41 24.05
CA GLU A 47 6.53 -11.39 25.09
C GLU A 47 6.10 -10.06 24.48
N TYR A 48 6.79 -9.61 23.43
CA TYR A 48 6.45 -8.37 22.73
C TYR A 48 5.01 -8.37 22.20
N VAL A 49 4.60 -9.40 21.45
CA VAL A 49 3.25 -9.45 20.88
C VAL A 49 2.17 -9.64 21.94
N ARG A 50 2.49 -10.26 23.08
CA ARG A 50 1.60 -10.37 24.24
C ARG A 50 1.42 -9.01 24.91
N ASP A 51 2.52 -8.34 25.24
CA ASP A 51 2.52 -7.10 26.01
C ASP A 51 1.92 -5.92 25.23
N ASN A 52 2.06 -5.94 23.90
CA ASN A 52 1.42 -4.99 23.00
C ASN A 52 -0.01 -5.42 22.58
N GLY A 53 -0.54 -6.52 23.14
CA GLY A 53 -1.91 -6.97 22.89
C GLY A 53 -2.19 -7.46 21.46
N LEU A 54 -1.14 -7.74 20.68
CA LEU A 54 -1.23 -8.10 19.26
C LEU A 54 -1.65 -9.57 19.08
N MET A 55 -1.03 -10.47 19.84
CA MET A 55 -1.32 -11.90 19.83
C MET A 55 -1.67 -12.39 21.22
N SER A 56 -2.69 -13.24 21.30
CA SER A 56 -3.11 -13.89 22.54
C SER A 56 -2.65 -15.36 22.54
N GLY A 57 -2.49 -15.94 23.72
CA GLY A 57 -2.30 -17.39 23.86
C GLY A 57 -3.51 -18.17 23.34
N THR A 58 -3.30 -19.45 22.99
CA THR A 58 -4.39 -20.39 22.69
C THR A 58 -5.11 -20.85 23.95
N SER A 59 -4.51 -20.60 25.12
CA SER A 59 -5.12 -20.74 26.44
C SER A 59 -4.56 -19.64 27.36
N THR A 60 -4.97 -19.63 28.63
CA THR A 60 -4.41 -18.74 29.65
C THR A 60 -2.93 -19.02 29.96
N THR A 61 -2.40 -20.20 29.63
CA THR A 61 -1.02 -20.61 29.98
C THR A 61 -0.23 -21.14 28.79
N THR A 62 -0.78 -21.12 27.58
CA THR A 62 -0.18 -21.73 26.38
C THR A 62 -0.22 -20.77 25.21
N PHE A 63 0.92 -20.55 24.55
CA PHE A 63 1.04 -19.74 23.34
C PHE A 63 0.89 -20.57 22.06
N ALA A 64 1.30 -21.83 22.09
CA ALA A 64 1.41 -22.77 20.98
C ALA A 64 2.36 -22.29 19.87
N PRO A 65 3.66 -22.05 20.16
CA PRO A 65 4.61 -21.41 19.25
C PRO A 65 4.79 -22.15 17.92
N ASP A 66 4.73 -23.48 17.94
CA ASP A 66 4.90 -24.33 16.74
C ASP A 66 3.60 -24.56 15.95
N SER A 67 2.46 -24.10 16.46
CA SER A 67 1.20 -24.22 15.72
C SER A 67 1.20 -23.29 14.52
N THR A 68 0.67 -23.78 13.40
CA THR A 68 0.50 -23.00 12.18
C THR A 68 -0.49 -21.86 12.40
N MET A 69 -0.15 -20.67 11.90
CA MET A 69 -1.03 -19.51 11.95
C MET A 69 -1.95 -19.46 10.72
N THR A 70 -3.22 -19.13 10.93
CA THR A 70 -4.18 -18.96 9.82
C THR A 70 -4.20 -17.51 9.33
N ARG A 71 -4.78 -17.29 8.15
CA ARG A 71 -4.99 -15.94 7.60
C ARG A 71 -5.86 -15.06 8.48
N ALA A 72 -6.96 -15.57 9.04
CA ALA A 72 -7.78 -14.79 9.96
C ALA A 72 -7.05 -14.43 11.27
N MET A 73 -6.16 -15.30 11.76
CA MET A 73 -5.31 -14.96 12.90
C MET A 73 -4.38 -13.80 12.57
N LEU A 74 -3.77 -13.79 11.38
CA LEU A 74 -2.93 -12.68 10.94
C LEU A 74 -3.73 -11.39 10.78
N ALA A 75 -4.93 -11.45 10.18
CA ALA A 75 -5.83 -10.31 10.03
C ALA A 75 -6.12 -9.65 11.38
N ILE A 76 -6.50 -10.44 12.39
CA ILE A 76 -6.75 -9.93 13.74
C ILE A 76 -5.52 -9.29 14.35
N THR A 77 -4.36 -9.90 14.17
CA THR A 77 -3.13 -9.36 14.75
C THR A 77 -2.78 -8.00 14.17
N LEU A 78 -2.95 -7.79 12.87
CA LEU A 78 -2.73 -6.49 12.22
C LEU A 78 -3.83 -5.48 12.56
N TYR A 79 -5.09 -5.93 12.65
CA TYR A 79 -6.19 -5.10 13.12
C TYR A 79 -5.94 -4.55 14.54
N ARG A 80 -5.42 -5.39 15.43
CA ARG A 80 -5.00 -4.97 16.78
C ARG A 80 -3.82 -4.02 16.76
N ALA A 81 -2.82 -4.28 15.91
CA ALA A 81 -1.70 -3.35 15.71
C ALA A 81 -2.19 -1.97 15.23
N ALA A 82 -3.25 -1.93 14.43
CA ALA A 82 -3.91 -0.70 13.98
C ALA A 82 -4.81 -0.02 15.02
N GLY A 83 -4.84 -0.50 16.26
CA GLY A 83 -5.68 0.06 17.31
C GLY A 83 -7.13 -0.42 17.30
N SER A 84 -7.45 -1.45 16.51
CA SER A 84 -8.81 -2.00 16.36
C SER A 84 -9.86 -0.95 15.96
N PRO A 85 -9.67 -0.26 14.82
CA PRO A 85 -10.56 0.80 14.36
C PRO A 85 -11.98 0.28 14.11
N ALA A 86 -12.99 1.11 14.36
CA ALA A 86 -14.37 0.72 14.11
C ALA A 86 -14.59 0.43 12.62
N VAL A 87 -15.26 -0.68 12.32
CA VAL A 87 -15.69 -1.05 10.97
C VAL A 87 -17.20 -0.96 10.83
N SER A 88 -17.66 -0.78 9.60
CA SER A 88 -19.08 -0.82 9.25
C SER A 88 -19.29 -1.54 7.92
N GLY A 89 -20.50 -2.06 7.72
CA GLY A 89 -20.85 -2.88 6.55
C GLY A 89 -20.63 -4.37 6.79
N SER A 90 -20.52 -5.11 5.69
CA SER A 90 -20.28 -6.56 5.65
C SER A 90 -19.35 -6.88 4.49
N ASP A 91 -18.49 -7.88 4.65
CA ASP A 91 -17.75 -8.44 3.53
C ASP A 91 -18.64 -9.41 2.71
N SER A 92 -18.15 -9.80 1.53
CA SER A 92 -18.83 -10.75 0.65
C SER A 92 -18.31 -12.17 0.79
N PHE A 93 -17.40 -12.45 1.73
CA PHE A 93 -16.71 -13.74 1.81
C PHE A 93 -17.61 -14.82 2.42
N THR A 94 -17.84 -15.86 1.64
CA THR A 94 -18.69 -16.99 2.01
C THR A 94 -18.10 -17.89 3.10
N ASP A 95 -16.79 -17.78 3.34
CA ASP A 95 -16.06 -18.50 4.39
C ASP A 95 -15.70 -17.61 5.60
N THR A 96 -16.32 -16.43 5.72
CA THR A 96 -16.27 -15.56 6.89
C THR A 96 -17.64 -15.59 7.57
N ALA A 97 -17.69 -16.05 8.83
CA ALA A 97 -18.94 -16.07 9.57
C ALA A 97 -19.21 -14.72 10.24
N ASP A 98 -20.41 -14.15 10.01
CA ASP A 98 -20.87 -12.93 10.67
C ASP A 98 -20.73 -13.02 12.19
N GLY A 99 -20.17 -11.98 12.80
CA GLY A 99 -19.97 -11.89 14.26
C GLY A 99 -18.95 -12.88 14.83
N ALA A 100 -18.20 -13.60 14.00
CA ALA A 100 -17.06 -14.38 14.46
C ALA A 100 -15.99 -13.46 15.06
N TRP A 101 -15.14 -14.02 15.92
CA TRP A 101 -14.04 -13.31 16.58
C TRP A 101 -13.03 -12.63 15.63
N TYR A 102 -13.05 -13.01 14.34
CA TYR A 102 -12.26 -12.42 13.26
C TYR A 102 -13.04 -11.52 12.30
N ALA A 103 -14.37 -11.46 12.38
CA ALA A 103 -15.20 -10.83 11.35
C ALA A 103 -14.79 -9.36 11.14
N ASP A 104 -14.71 -8.57 12.21
CA ASP A 104 -14.31 -7.16 12.11
C ASP A 104 -12.90 -6.97 11.54
N ALA A 105 -11.96 -7.85 11.90
CA ALA A 105 -10.59 -7.78 11.42
C ALA A 105 -10.46 -8.20 9.95
N VAL A 106 -11.25 -9.18 9.51
CA VAL A 106 -11.32 -9.60 8.10
C VAL A 106 -11.94 -8.50 7.26
N LEU A 107 -13.04 -7.89 7.73
CA LEU A 107 -13.68 -6.75 7.10
C LEU A 107 -12.74 -5.55 7.00
N TRP A 108 -12.08 -5.19 8.10
CA TRP A 108 -11.10 -4.10 8.12
C TRP A 108 -9.94 -4.38 7.15
N ALA A 109 -9.36 -5.58 7.22
CA ALA A 109 -8.20 -5.91 6.40
C ALA A 109 -8.53 -5.96 4.90
N SER A 110 -9.76 -6.34 4.53
CA SER A 110 -10.21 -6.33 3.14
C SER A 110 -10.53 -4.91 2.66
N GLN A 111 -11.22 -4.10 3.45
CA GLN A 111 -11.53 -2.70 3.13
C GLN A 111 -10.27 -1.84 2.97
N ARG A 112 -9.23 -2.10 3.77
CA ARG A 112 -7.95 -1.37 3.71
C ARG A 112 -6.97 -1.92 2.67
N GLY A 113 -7.36 -2.93 1.88
CA GLY A 113 -6.45 -3.56 0.91
C GLY A 113 -5.28 -4.35 1.52
N VAL A 114 -5.23 -4.51 2.84
CA VAL A 114 -4.14 -5.19 3.56
C VAL A 114 -4.14 -6.70 3.26
N ILE A 115 -5.33 -7.32 3.22
CA ILE A 115 -5.51 -8.73 2.88
C ILE A 115 -6.65 -8.90 1.88
N SER A 116 -6.30 -9.23 0.64
CA SER A 116 -7.28 -9.65 -0.37
C SER A 116 -7.68 -11.12 -0.17
N GLY A 117 -8.92 -11.45 -0.55
CA GLY A 117 -9.36 -12.84 -0.70
C GLY A 117 -8.75 -13.53 -1.92
N TYR A 118 -9.04 -14.81 -2.09
CA TYR A 118 -8.58 -15.62 -3.23
C TYR A 118 -9.44 -15.49 -4.49
N GLY A 119 -10.43 -14.60 -4.49
CA GLY A 119 -11.51 -14.58 -5.48
C GLY A 119 -12.63 -15.55 -5.15
N ASN A 120 -13.67 -15.60 -5.99
CA ASN A 120 -14.87 -16.44 -5.78
C ASN A 120 -15.52 -16.27 -4.40
N ASN A 121 -15.47 -15.06 -3.83
CA ASN A 121 -15.99 -14.76 -2.50
C ASN A 121 -15.37 -15.65 -1.39
N LEU A 122 -14.06 -15.94 -1.48
CA LEU A 122 -13.32 -16.66 -0.43
C LEU A 122 -12.20 -15.81 0.15
N PHE A 123 -12.15 -15.67 1.47
CA PHE A 123 -11.04 -15.04 2.20
C PHE A 123 -9.90 -16.03 2.48
N GLY A 124 -10.21 -17.31 2.67
CA GLY A 124 -9.29 -18.33 3.17
C GLY A 124 -9.14 -18.28 4.69
N THR A 125 -10.24 -18.01 5.42
CA THR A 125 -10.25 -17.68 6.86
C THR A 125 -9.43 -18.62 7.73
N ASN A 126 -9.56 -19.92 7.50
CA ASN A 126 -8.87 -20.96 8.28
C ASN A 126 -7.62 -21.51 7.60
N ASP A 127 -7.27 -21.01 6.42
CA ASP A 127 -6.12 -21.51 5.70
C ASP A 127 -4.83 -21.07 6.37
N PRO A 128 -3.82 -21.96 6.47
CA PRO A 128 -2.48 -21.59 6.81
C PRO A 128 -1.96 -20.44 5.96
N VAL A 129 -1.34 -19.45 6.60
CA VAL A 129 -0.69 -18.36 5.86
C VAL A 129 0.74 -18.76 5.50
N THR A 130 1.12 -18.54 4.23
CA THR A 130 2.48 -18.81 3.75
C THR A 130 3.42 -17.64 4.05
N ARG A 131 4.73 -17.89 3.99
CA ARG A 131 5.75 -16.87 4.23
C ARG A 131 5.71 -15.72 3.21
N GLU A 132 5.49 -16.02 1.93
CA GLU A 132 5.34 -14.98 0.90
C GLU A 132 4.06 -14.15 1.10
N GLN A 133 2.97 -14.78 1.57
CA GLN A 133 1.74 -14.07 1.90
C GLN A 133 1.95 -13.13 3.08
N ILE A 134 2.68 -13.56 4.13
CA ILE A 134 2.99 -12.67 5.27
C ILE A 134 3.78 -11.44 4.80
N ALA A 135 4.80 -11.63 3.96
CA ALA A 135 5.59 -10.52 3.43
C ALA A 135 4.71 -9.54 2.63
N ALA A 136 3.92 -10.05 1.67
CA ALA A 136 3.01 -9.25 0.87
C ALA A 136 1.98 -8.49 1.72
N ILE A 137 1.41 -9.14 2.73
CA ILE A 137 0.42 -8.53 3.63
C ILE A 137 1.06 -7.43 4.48
N LEU A 138 2.25 -7.66 5.04
CA LEU A 138 2.94 -6.65 5.85
C LEU A 138 3.43 -5.47 5.02
N TRP A 139 3.85 -5.72 3.77
CA TRP A 139 4.23 -4.67 2.84
C TRP A 139 3.05 -3.77 2.49
N ARG A 140 1.88 -4.34 2.18
CA ARG A 140 0.64 -3.55 2.00
C ARG A 140 0.23 -2.81 3.27
N TYR A 141 0.34 -3.47 4.42
CA TYR A 141 0.08 -2.83 5.71
C TYR A 141 1.01 -1.63 6.00
N ALA A 142 2.20 -1.62 5.41
CA ALA A 142 3.16 -0.53 5.50
C ALA A 142 2.97 0.56 4.42
N GLY A 143 1.90 0.49 3.61
CA GLY A 143 1.66 1.43 2.50
C GLY A 143 2.39 1.08 1.21
N SER A 144 2.78 -0.18 1.03
CA SER A 144 3.48 -0.67 -0.17
C SER A 144 4.75 0.15 -0.54
N PRO A 145 5.64 0.44 0.42
CA PRO A 145 6.80 1.29 0.19
C PRO A 145 7.71 0.74 -0.91
N SER A 146 8.42 1.62 -1.60
CA SER A 146 9.39 1.22 -2.62
C SER A 146 10.39 0.20 -2.07
N ALA A 147 10.60 -0.85 -2.84
CA ALA A 147 11.57 -1.90 -2.55
C ALA A 147 12.79 -1.67 -3.45
N ASP A 148 13.87 -1.16 -2.87
CA ASP A 148 15.15 -1.14 -3.57
C ASP A 148 15.60 -2.57 -3.87
N ALA A 149 16.21 -2.77 -5.05
CA ALA A 149 16.79 -4.06 -5.42
C ALA A 149 17.84 -4.47 -4.36
N GLY A 150 17.49 -5.50 -3.59
CA GLY A 150 18.25 -6.00 -2.46
C GLY A 150 19.17 -7.16 -2.84
N GLN A 151 19.65 -7.88 -1.82
CA GLN A 151 20.22 -9.20 -2.07
C GLN A 151 19.10 -10.23 -2.17
N ASP A 152 19.12 -11.03 -3.22
CA ASP A 152 18.13 -12.10 -3.44
C ASP A 152 18.33 -13.29 -2.49
N PHE A 153 17.26 -14.00 -2.20
CA PHE A 153 17.34 -15.31 -1.58
C PHE A 153 17.80 -16.36 -2.60
N ALA A 154 18.38 -17.45 -2.12
CA ALA A 154 18.83 -18.55 -2.99
C ALA A 154 17.66 -19.23 -3.72
N ASP A 155 16.45 -19.12 -3.19
CA ASP A 155 15.19 -19.60 -3.77
C ASP A 155 14.29 -18.44 -4.24
N GLU A 156 14.87 -17.31 -4.67
CA GLU A 156 14.15 -16.14 -5.18
C GLU A 156 13.16 -16.50 -6.29
N SER A 157 13.57 -17.37 -7.22
CA SER A 157 12.74 -17.83 -8.33
C SER A 157 11.50 -18.64 -7.90
N GLU A 158 11.43 -19.08 -6.63
CA GLU A 158 10.25 -19.75 -6.10
C GLU A 158 9.20 -18.78 -5.55
N ILE A 159 9.56 -17.52 -5.32
CA ILE A 159 8.67 -16.46 -4.82
C ILE A 159 7.71 -16.06 -5.93
N ALA A 160 6.41 -16.01 -5.61
CA ALA A 160 5.42 -15.56 -6.56
C ALA A 160 5.62 -14.08 -6.92
N SER A 161 5.35 -13.69 -8.17
CA SER A 161 5.57 -12.32 -8.66
C SER A 161 4.88 -11.26 -7.80
N TYR A 162 3.67 -11.54 -7.30
CA TYR A 162 2.92 -10.62 -6.43
C TYR A 162 3.61 -10.31 -5.09
N ALA A 163 4.58 -11.14 -4.66
CA ALA A 163 5.27 -11.02 -3.39
C ALA A 163 6.74 -10.60 -3.53
N ALA A 164 7.30 -10.55 -4.74
CA ALA A 164 8.72 -10.29 -4.96
C ALA A 164 9.19 -8.98 -4.32
N ALA A 165 8.58 -7.85 -4.69
CA ALA A 165 8.90 -6.54 -4.12
C ALA A 165 8.71 -6.51 -2.59
N ALA A 166 7.65 -7.15 -2.09
CA ALA A 166 7.39 -7.23 -0.66
C ALA A 166 8.45 -8.04 0.10
N VAL A 167 8.98 -9.11 -0.50
CA VAL A 167 10.06 -9.91 0.09
C VAL A 167 11.37 -9.12 0.09
N ASP A 168 11.69 -8.42 -0.99
CA ASP A 168 12.85 -7.54 -1.09
C ASP A 168 12.82 -6.45 -0.02
N TRP A 169 11.70 -5.73 0.07
CA TRP A 169 11.49 -4.72 1.10
C TRP A 169 11.61 -5.31 2.51
N ALA A 170 10.96 -6.43 2.77
CA ALA A 170 10.95 -7.05 4.09
C ALA A 170 12.35 -7.53 4.49
N ARG A 171 13.15 -8.01 3.54
CA ARG A 171 14.55 -8.40 3.79
C ARG A 171 15.43 -7.18 4.03
N ALA A 172 15.33 -6.15 3.20
CA ALA A 172 16.13 -4.93 3.30
C ALA A 172 15.94 -4.22 4.64
N ASN A 173 14.71 -4.29 5.19
CA ASN A 173 14.35 -3.67 6.46
C ASN A 173 14.46 -4.62 7.67
N GLY A 174 14.95 -5.85 7.50
CA GLY A 174 15.12 -6.81 8.59
C GLY A 174 13.82 -7.35 9.18
N VAL A 175 12.68 -7.14 8.51
CA VAL A 175 11.36 -7.67 8.90
C VAL A 175 11.36 -9.19 8.81
N VAL A 176 11.88 -9.72 7.69
CA VAL A 176 12.06 -11.16 7.49
C VAL A 176 13.53 -11.52 7.40
N SER A 177 13.86 -12.68 7.93
CA SER A 177 15.14 -13.33 7.73
C SER A 177 14.95 -14.66 7.02
N GLY A 178 15.93 -15.03 6.21
CA GLY A 178 16.01 -16.36 5.63
C GLY A 178 16.36 -17.42 6.66
N VAL A 179 16.27 -18.68 6.25
CA VAL A 179 16.79 -19.83 6.98
C VAL A 179 18.17 -20.22 6.44
N ASP A 180 18.74 -21.30 6.97
CA ASP A 180 20.01 -21.86 6.52
C ASP A 180 20.10 -21.99 5.00
N GLY A 181 21.23 -21.57 4.45
CA GLY A 181 21.48 -21.57 3.01
C GLY A 181 20.88 -20.37 2.26
N ASN A 182 20.63 -19.25 2.95
CA ASN A 182 20.05 -18.04 2.35
C ASN A 182 18.69 -18.30 1.70
N ARG A 183 17.82 -19.09 2.34
CA ARG A 183 16.52 -19.49 1.76
C ARG A 183 15.36 -18.77 2.41
N PHE A 184 14.40 -18.32 1.60
CA PHE A 184 13.15 -17.72 2.08
C PHE A 184 12.05 -18.75 2.33
N LEU A 185 11.97 -19.85 1.57
CA LEU A 185 10.89 -20.85 1.65
C LEU A 185 9.47 -20.25 1.45
N PRO A 186 9.19 -19.60 0.31
CA PRO A 186 7.98 -18.78 0.12
C PRO A 186 6.66 -19.51 0.40
N ARG A 187 6.56 -20.77 -0.04
CA ARG A 187 5.33 -21.59 0.06
C ARG A 187 5.15 -22.30 1.40
N ASN A 188 6.13 -22.22 2.31
CA ASN A 188 5.99 -22.84 3.62
C ASN A 188 5.03 -22.02 4.48
N ASN A 189 4.20 -22.73 5.25
CA ASN A 189 3.34 -22.11 6.25
C ASN A 189 4.17 -21.61 7.42
N ALA A 190 3.76 -20.48 8.01
CA ALA A 190 4.43 -19.93 9.18
C ALA A 190 3.80 -20.44 10.49
N THR A 191 4.66 -20.68 11.48
CA THR A 191 4.22 -20.94 12.85
C THR A 191 3.91 -19.63 13.57
N ARG A 192 3.16 -19.72 14.68
CA ARG A 192 2.86 -18.56 15.53
C ARG A 192 4.10 -17.86 16.06
N ALA A 193 5.16 -18.61 16.41
CA ALA A 193 6.45 -18.05 16.82
C ALA A 193 7.14 -17.28 15.69
N GLN A 194 7.09 -17.79 14.46
CA GLN A 194 7.65 -17.10 13.30
C GLN A 194 6.90 -15.81 13.01
N VAL A 195 5.56 -15.83 13.03
CA VAL A 195 4.77 -14.62 12.82
C VAL A 195 4.99 -13.60 13.94
N ALA A 196 5.06 -14.03 15.21
CA ALA A 196 5.37 -13.14 16.33
C ALA A 196 6.73 -12.43 16.13
N THR A 197 7.74 -13.17 15.67
CA THR A 197 9.07 -12.62 15.41
C THR A 197 9.06 -11.62 14.27
N ILE A 198 8.38 -11.94 13.16
CA ILE A 198 8.26 -11.04 12.00
C ILE A 198 7.54 -9.75 12.42
N LEU A 199 6.44 -9.85 13.16
CA LEU A 199 5.68 -8.69 13.63
C LEU A 199 6.48 -7.83 14.61
N ARG A 200 7.18 -8.45 15.56
CA ARG A 200 8.06 -7.74 16.48
C ARG A 200 9.16 -7.00 15.72
N ASN A 201 9.74 -7.61 14.69
CA ASN A 201 10.76 -6.95 13.87
C ASN A 201 10.18 -5.77 13.08
N TYR A 202 9.02 -5.97 12.45
CA TYR A 202 8.30 -4.92 11.74
C TYR A 202 7.98 -3.72 12.65
N LEU A 203 7.36 -3.96 13.81
CA LEU A 203 6.96 -2.89 14.72
C LEU A 203 8.13 -2.26 15.51
N ALA A 204 9.28 -2.94 15.56
CA ALA A 204 10.51 -2.40 16.16
C ALA A 204 11.40 -1.66 15.16
N MET A 205 11.04 -1.58 13.87
CA MET A 205 11.71 -0.70 12.92
C MET A 205 11.66 0.73 13.46
N SER A 206 12.80 1.38 13.66
CA SER A 206 12.90 2.70 14.29
C SER A 206 12.54 3.82 13.32
N VAL A 207 11.28 3.83 12.90
CA VAL A 207 10.41 4.96 12.61
C VAL A 207 9.06 4.47 13.13
N PRO A 208 8.33 5.19 13.98
CA PRO A 208 6.96 4.77 14.28
C PRO A 208 6.20 4.80 12.96
N VAL A 209 6.03 3.64 12.33
CA VAL A 209 4.93 3.43 11.42
C VAL A 209 3.73 3.28 12.35
N GLU A 210 3.24 4.43 12.83
CA GLU A 210 1.81 4.53 13.04
C GLU A 210 1.23 4.04 11.71
N PRO A 211 0.44 2.93 11.71
CA PRO A 211 -0.20 2.51 10.48
C PRO A 211 -0.92 3.76 10.00
N GLU A 212 -0.52 4.30 8.86
CA GLU A 212 -1.24 5.40 8.26
C GLU A 212 -2.69 4.88 8.23
N GLN A 213 -3.54 5.53 9.03
CA GLN A 213 -4.96 5.49 8.72
C GLN A 213 -5.02 5.80 7.23
N PRO A 214 -5.85 5.12 6.43
CA PRO A 214 -6.10 5.57 5.06
C PRO A 214 -6.30 7.06 5.22
N SER A 215 -5.54 7.84 4.44
CA SER A 215 -5.82 9.24 4.36
C SER A 215 -7.34 9.34 4.21
N GLU A 216 -7.99 10.12 5.07
CA GLU A 216 -9.40 10.44 4.82
C GLU A 216 -9.55 11.10 3.44
N GLU A 217 -8.43 11.63 2.92
CA GLU A 217 -8.23 12.08 1.56
C GLU A 217 -8.17 10.89 0.58
N PRO A 218 -8.96 10.90 -0.51
CA PRO A 218 -8.94 9.86 -1.53
C PRO A 218 -7.57 9.70 -2.19
N SER A 219 -7.22 8.47 -2.60
CA SER A 219 -6.03 8.26 -3.44
C SER A 219 -6.30 8.77 -4.86
N VAL A 220 -5.48 9.71 -5.33
CA VAL A 220 -5.70 10.42 -6.60
C VAL A 220 -4.69 9.99 -7.67
N LEU A 221 -5.19 9.64 -8.85
CA LEU A 221 -4.41 9.51 -10.08
C LEU A 221 -4.73 10.65 -11.04
N VAL A 222 -3.71 11.23 -11.65
CA VAL A 222 -3.84 12.19 -12.75
C VAL A 222 -3.28 11.54 -14.03
N ALA A 223 -4.17 10.90 -14.78
CA ALA A 223 -3.86 10.29 -16.07
C ALA A 223 -4.03 11.33 -17.18
N TYR A 224 -3.04 11.53 -18.05
CA TYR A 224 -3.12 12.57 -19.07
C TYR A 224 -2.36 12.24 -20.36
N PHE A 225 -2.87 12.72 -21.49
CA PHE A 225 -2.12 12.81 -22.74
C PHE A 225 -1.69 14.26 -22.98
N SER A 226 -0.41 14.47 -23.35
CA SER A 226 0.06 15.80 -23.78
C SER A 226 0.89 15.75 -25.05
N ALA A 227 0.34 16.30 -26.14
CA ALA A 227 1.07 16.41 -27.41
C ALA A 227 2.08 17.57 -27.43
N THR A 228 1.84 18.63 -26.64
CA THR A 228 2.61 19.90 -26.69
C THR A 228 2.97 20.45 -25.31
N GLY A 229 2.83 19.64 -24.25
CA GLY A 229 3.17 20.01 -22.86
C GLY A 229 2.15 20.87 -22.11
N ASN A 230 1.10 21.38 -22.77
CA ASN A 230 0.09 22.20 -22.09
C ASN A 230 -0.74 21.40 -21.09
N THR A 231 -1.23 20.23 -21.50
CA THR A 231 -1.97 19.32 -20.60
C THR A 231 -1.07 18.78 -19.50
N GLU A 232 0.19 18.45 -19.82
CA GLU A 232 1.18 18.01 -18.83
C GLU A 232 1.34 19.05 -17.71
N ARG A 233 1.47 20.34 -18.05
CA ARG A 233 1.57 21.40 -17.04
C ARG A 233 0.36 21.42 -16.10
N VAL A 234 -0.85 21.32 -16.65
CA VAL A 234 -2.09 21.30 -15.84
C VAL A 234 -2.15 20.02 -15.00
N ALA A 235 -1.78 18.88 -15.57
CA ALA A 235 -1.72 17.60 -14.86
C ALA A 235 -0.78 17.68 -13.66
N ASN A 236 0.42 18.26 -13.84
CA ASN A 236 1.38 18.48 -12.75
C ASN A 236 0.80 19.40 -11.67
N ALA A 237 0.09 20.47 -12.04
CA ALA A 237 -0.55 21.38 -11.07
C ALA A 237 -1.68 20.70 -10.30
N ILE A 238 -2.49 19.84 -10.95
CA ILE A 238 -3.51 19.03 -10.26
C ILE A 238 -2.83 18.04 -9.31
N ALA A 239 -1.81 17.31 -9.77
CA ALA A 239 -1.07 16.36 -8.95
C ALA A 239 -0.43 17.03 -7.73
N GLU A 240 0.12 18.24 -7.87
CA GLU A 240 0.64 19.02 -6.75
C GLU A 240 -0.47 19.46 -5.78
N ALA A 241 -1.62 19.90 -6.31
CA ALA A 241 -2.77 20.34 -5.53
C ALA A 241 -3.41 19.20 -4.72
N THR A 242 -3.44 17.98 -5.27
CA THR A 242 -4.09 16.82 -4.66
C THR A 242 -3.13 15.86 -3.97
N GLY A 243 -1.81 16.03 -4.14
CA GLY A 243 -0.83 15.01 -3.78
C GLY A 243 -0.95 13.72 -4.60
N GLY A 244 -1.54 13.80 -5.80
CA GLY A 244 -1.84 12.64 -6.65
C GLY A 244 -0.67 12.17 -7.50
N ASP A 245 -0.72 10.92 -7.93
CA ASP A 245 0.26 10.34 -8.84
C ASP A 245 0.01 10.76 -10.29
N LEU A 246 1.08 10.88 -11.08
CA LEU A 246 1.00 11.20 -12.51
C LEU A 246 1.11 9.93 -13.35
N PHE A 247 0.27 9.82 -14.38
CA PHE A 247 0.36 8.78 -15.39
C PHE A 247 0.21 9.37 -16.79
N GLU A 248 1.31 9.41 -17.53
CA GLU A 248 1.31 9.92 -18.91
C GLU A 248 0.83 8.82 -19.89
N LEU A 249 -0.19 9.14 -20.67
CA LEU A 249 -0.70 8.30 -21.74
C LEU A 249 0.20 8.44 -22.96
N THR A 250 1.26 7.64 -23.04
CA THR A 250 2.23 7.71 -24.15
C THR A 250 1.84 6.77 -25.29
N PRO A 251 1.55 7.28 -26.50
CA PRO A 251 1.41 6.43 -27.69
C PRO A 251 2.68 5.64 -28.00
N VAL A 252 2.54 4.40 -28.45
CA VAL A 252 3.66 3.59 -28.97
C VAL A 252 4.33 4.25 -30.17
N ASP A 253 3.54 4.94 -31.00
CA ASP A 253 4.00 5.81 -32.09
C ASP A 253 3.67 7.28 -31.76
N PRO A 254 4.59 8.02 -31.11
CA PRO A 254 4.35 9.39 -30.67
C PRO A 254 4.13 10.35 -31.84
N TYR A 255 3.21 11.30 -31.65
CA TYR A 255 2.97 12.36 -32.63
C TYR A 255 4.17 13.32 -32.70
N THR A 256 4.67 13.56 -33.91
CA THR A 256 5.66 14.61 -34.17
C THR A 256 5.00 15.97 -34.41
N ASP A 257 5.79 17.05 -34.40
CA ASP A 257 5.30 18.39 -34.76
C ASP A 257 4.66 18.44 -36.16
N ALA A 258 5.17 17.64 -37.11
CA ALA A 258 4.61 17.53 -38.45
C ALA A 258 3.27 16.80 -38.43
N ASP A 259 3.16 15.74 -37.62
CA ASP A 259 1.93 14.97 -37.45
C ASP A 259 0.81 15.82 -36.84
N LEU A 260 1.15 16.73 -35.93
CA LEU A 260 0.21 17.61 -35.22
C LEU A 260 -0.19 18.87 -36.00
N ASN A 261 0.39 19.10 -37.18
CA ASN A 261 0.11 20.30 -37.96
C ASN A 261 -1.28 20.21 -38.63
N TRP A 262 -2.33 20.52 -37.89
CA TRP A 262 -3.72 20.51 -38.36
C TRP A 262 -4.03 21.43 -39.55
N THR A 263 -3.10 22.33 -39.91
CA THR A 263 -3.22 23.18 -41.12
C THR A 263 -2.64 22.54 -42.38
N ASP A 264 -1.96 21.41 -42.24
CA ASP A 264 -1.42 20.60 -43.32
C ASP A 264 -2.33 19.40 -43.58
N GLU A 265 -2.94 19.35 -44.76
CA GLU A 265 -3.88 18.29 -45.17
C GLU A 265 -3.20 16.91 -45.24
N ASP A 266 -1.86 16.87 -45.38
CA ASP A 266 -1.08 15.63 -45.41
C ASP A 266 -0.59 15.19 -44.02
N SER A 267 -0.91 15.94 -42.95
CA SER A 267 -0.51 15.58 -41.59
C SER A 267 -1.27 14.36 -41.07
N ARG A 268 -0.62 13.57 -40.22
CA ARG A 268 -1.23 12.39 -39.57
C ARG A 268 -2.52 12.76 -38.84
N VAL A 269 -2.52 13.86 -38.08
CA VAL A 269 -3.70 14.26 -37.30
C VAL A 269 -4.88 14.63 -38.19
N VAL A 270 -4.67 15.24 -39.37
CA VAL A 270 -5.75 15.48 -40.34
C VAL A 270 -6.22 14.18 -40.97
N TYR A 271 -5.30 13.28 -41.32
CA TYR A 271 -5.64 11.97 -41.89
C TYR A 271 -6.51 11.14 -40.93
N GLU A 272 -6.14 11.04 -39.65
CA GLU A 272 -6.91 10.31 -38.62
C GLU A 272 -8.25 11.00 -38.31
N TYR A 273 -8.34 12.32 -38.45
CA TYR A 273 -9.62 13.02 -38.37
C TYR A 273 -10.56 12.60 -39.50
N GLU A 274 -10.06 12.52 -40.74
CA GLU A 274 -10.87 12.11 -41.90
C GLU A 274 -11.17 10.60 -41.93
N ASN A 275 -10.37 9.78 -41.23
CA ASN A 275 -10.46 8.33 -41.22
C ASN A 275 -10.63 7.79 -39.78
N PRO A 276 -11.87 7.76 -39.23
CA PRO A 276 -12.11 7.35 -37.85
C PRO A 276 -11.56 5.98 -37.46
N ASP A 277 -11.55 5.03 -38.40
CA ASP A 277 -11.02 3.67 -38.19
C ASP A 277 -9.48 3.64 -38.02
N GLN A 278 -8.80 4.78 -38.18
CA GLN A 278 -7.36 4.94 -38.00
C GLN A 278 -6.99 5.67 -36.71
N ARG A 279 -7.99 6.04 -35.87
CA ARG A 279 -7.76 6.78 -34.62
C ARG A 279 -7.28 5.91 -33.46
N ASP A 280 -7.38 4.59 -33.62
CA ASP A 280 -6.91 3.63 -32.62
C ASP A 280 -5.42 3.83 -32.37
N THR A 281 -5.09 4.36 -31.19
CA THR A 281 -3.74 4.71 -30.80
C THR A 281 -3.28 3.78 -29.69
N GLU A 282 -2.42 2.82 -30.04
CA GLU A 282 -1.82 1.92 -29.06
C GLU A 282 -0.98 2.70 -28.04
N LEU A 283 -1.18 2.43 -26.75
CA LEU A 283 -0.42 3.04 -25.66
C LEU A 283 0.68 2.11 -25.18
N VAL A 284 1.78 2.69 -24.71
CA VAL A 284 2.88 1.95 -24.06
C VAL A 284 2.37 1.19 -22.82
N ALA A 285 1.48 1.82 -22.07
CA ALA A 285 0.77 1.23 -20.94
C ALA A 285 -0.64 1.84 -20.84
N TYR A 286 -1.60 1.03 -20.42
CA TYR A 286 -2.99 1.45 -20.27
C TYR A 286 -3.35 1.79 -18.82
N ALA A 287 -2.54 1.40 -17.84
CA ALA A 287 -2.77 1.72 -16.43
C ALA A 287 -1.46 1.64 -15.64
N PRO A 288 -1.34 2.33 -14.49
CA PRO A 288 -0.29 2.06 -13.52
C PRO A 288 -0.51 0.70 -12.82
N ASP A 289 0.57 0.09 -12.31
CA ASP A 289 0.52 -1.23 -11.67
C ASP A 289 -0.44 -1.29 -10.45
N ASN A 290 -0.61 -0.17 -9.77
CA ASN A 290 -1.47 0.02 -8.59
C ASN A 290 -2.84 0.64 -8.93
N TRP A 291 -3.34 0.51 -10.17
CA TRP A 291 -4.64 1.04 -10.63
C TRP A 291 -5.80 0.87 -9.63
N ALA A 292 -5.88 -0.31 -9.01
CA ALA A 292 -6.97 -0.66 -8.10
C ALA A 292 -7.04 0.24 -6.86
N ASP A 293 -5.92 0.86 -6.47
CA ASP A 293 -5.79 1.59 -5.21
C ASP A 293 -6.30 3.04 -5.30
N TYR A 294 -6.54 3.57 -6.50
CA TYR A 294 -7.01 4.95 -6.69
C TYR A 294 -8.53 5.09 -6.53
N ASP A 295 -8.96 6.08 -5.76
CA ASP A 295 -10.38 6.42 -5.55
C ASP A 295 -10.85 7.48 -6.56
N VAL A 296 -9.97 8.41 -6.93
CA VAL A 296 -10.24 9.53 -7.83
C VAL A 296 -9.28 9.48 -9.01
N VAL A 297 -9.81 9.61 -10.23
CA VAL A 297 -9.02 9.62 -11.47
C VAL A 297 -9.33 10.87 -12.26
N PHE A 298 -8.36 11.78 -12.34
CA PHE A 298 -8.38 12.87 -13.30
C PHE A 298 -7.95 12.36 -14.68
N VAL A 299 -8.69 12.74 -15.72
CA VAL A 299 -8.42 12.34 -17.12
C VAL A 299 -8.16 13.59 -17.96
N GLY A 300 -6.90 13.81 -18.31
CA GLY A 300 -6.40 15.03 -18.95
C GLY A 300 -6.12 14.89 -20.45
N TYR A 301 -6.59 15.83 -21.26
CA TYR A 301 -6.33 15.80 -22.71
C TYR A 301 -6.39 17.16 -23.41
N PRO A 302 -5.67 17.36 -24.53
CA PRO A 302 -5.95 18.48 -25.43
C PRO A 302 -7.26 18.23 -26.21
N ILE A 303 -7.91 19.32 -26.62
CA ILE A 303 -9.07 19.22 -27.53
C ILE A 303 -8.61 19.11 -28.98
N TRP A 304 -9.02 18.03 -29.65
CA TRP A 304 -8.84 17.75 -31.08
C TRP A 304 -10.22 17.69 -31.75
N TRP A 305 -10.48 18.56 -32.72
CA TRP A 305 -11.81 18.69 -33.39
C TRP A 305 -13.01 18.67 -32.44
N TYR A 306 -12.95 19.51 -31.40
CA TYR A 306 -14.01 19.67 -30.39
C TYR A 306 -14.22 18.48 -29.44
N ASP A 307 -13.31 17.50 -29.47
CA ASP A 307 -13.38 16.29 -28.65
C ASP A 307 -12.02 15.98 -27.97
N ALA A 308 -12.00 14.98 -27.09
CA ALA A 308 -10.78 14.47 -26.50
C ALA A 308 -9.83 13.92 -27.57
N ALA A 309 -8.52 14.12 -27.37
CA ALA A 309 -7.52 13.51 -28.23
C ALA A 309 -7.60 11.97 -28.17
N TRP A 310 -7.46 11.33 -29.33
CA TRP A 310 -7.71 9.89 -29.49
C TRP A 310 -6.87 8.95 -28.61
N PRO A 311 -5.62 9.27 -28.19
CA PRO A 311 -4.87 8.42 -27.27
C PRO A 311 -5.58 8.14 -25.94
N VAL A 312 -6.52 8.99 -25.53
CA VAL A 312 -7.28 8.82 -24.28
C VAL A 312 -8.28 7.67 -24.38
N ASP A 313 -8.78 7.38 -25.59
CA ASP A 313 -9.80 6.36 -25.81
C ASP A 313 -9.30 4.98 -25.35
N GLY A 314 -8.05 4.64 -25.66
CA GLY A 314 -7.44 3.38 -25.23
C GLY A 314 -7.39 3.26 -23.71
N PHE A 315 -6.97 4.33 -23.01
CA PHE A 315 -6.95 4.36 -21.55
C PHE A 315 -8.33 4.11 -20.95
N VAL A 316 -9.36 4.83 -21.41
CA VAL A 316 -10.69 4.70 -20.80
C VAL A 316 -11.40 3.39 -21.14
N THR A 317 -11.08 2.78 -22.29
CA THR A 317 -11.71 1.53 -22.74
C THR A 317 -11.09 0.29 -22.08
N GLU A 318 -9.79 0.34 -21.77
CA GLU A 318 -9.06 -0.80 -21.19
C GLU A 318 -9.12 -0.86 -19.65
N ASN A 319 -9.75 0.11 -18.99
CA ASN A 319 -9.83 0.18 -17.53
C ASN A 319 -11.27 0.11 -17.01
N ASP A 320 -11.44 -0.58 -15.88
CA ASP A 320 -12.67 -0.59 -15.09
C ASP A 320 -12.61 0.54 -14.04
N PHE A 321 -13.54 1.49 -14.16
CA PHE A 321 -13.68 2.63 -13.27
C PHE A 321 -14.73 2.41 -12.18
N THR A 322 -15.28 1.20 -12.04
CA THR A 322 -16.29 0.89 -11.01
C THR A 322 -15.82 1.30 -9.62
N GLY A 323 -16.60 2.16 -8.96
CA GLY A 323 -16.29 2.67 -7.62
C GLY A 323 -15.28 3.83 -7.58
N LYS A 324 -14.86 4.37 -8.73
CA LYS A 324 -13.96 5.52 -8.83
C LYS A 324 -14.73 6.78 -9.24
N THR A 325 -14.37 7.92 -8.65
CA THR A 325 -14.78 9.24 -9.13
C THR A 325 -13.87 9.65 -10.28
N VAL A 326 -14.45 10.04 -11.42
CA VAL A 326 -13.67 10.37 -12.63
C VAL A 326 -13.90 11.81 -13.03
N ILE A 327 -12.83 12.59 -13.18
CA ILE A 327 -12.92 14.02 -13.41
C ILE A 327 -12.14 14.38 -14.67
N PRO A 328 -12.82 14.63 -15.80
CA PRO A 328 -12.15 15.10 -17.01
C PRO A 328 -11.56 16.50 -16.81
N PHE A 329 -10.44 16.77 -17.45
CA PHE A 329 -10.00 18.14 -17.70
C PHE A 329 -9.38 18.23 -19.09
N CYS A 330 -9.49 19.40 -19.71
CA CYS A 330 -8.91 19.58 -21.02
C CYS A 330 -8.13 20.89 -21.18
N THR A 331 -7.20 20.90 -22.13
CA THR A 331 -6.53 22.12 -22.56
C THR A 331 -6.97 22.50 -23.96
N SER A 332 -7.39 23.77 -24.12
CA SER A 332 -7.74 24.31 -25.42
C SER A 332 -7.53 25.82 -25.46
N SER A 333 -7.13 26.33 -26.62
CA SER A 333 -7.02 27.78 -26.85
C SER A 333 -8.40 28.46 -26.89
N SER A 334 -9.40 27.81 -27.49
CA SER A 334 -10.71 28.43 -27.73
C SER A 334 -11.91 27.50 -27.60
N SER A 335 -11.75 26.20 -27.83
CA SER A 335 -12.87 25.25 -27.74
C SER A 335 -13.24 25.04 -26.27
N ASP A 336 -14.51 24.81 -26.00
CA ASP A 336 -14.95 24.38 -24.68
C ASP A 336 -14.65 22.88 -24.46
N ILE A 337 -14.81 22.38 -23.23
CA ILE A 337 -14.72 20.94 -22.97
C ILE A 337 -15.83 20.15 -23.67
N GLY A 338 -17.01 20.77 -23.84
CA GLY A 338 -18.13 20.20 -24.60
C GLY A 338 -18.56 18.84 -24.08
N GLU A 339 -18.93 17.94 -25.00
CA GLU A 339 -19.38 16.58 -24.69
C GLU A 339 -18.21 15.57 -24.57
N SER A 340 -16.95 16.03 -24.61
CA SER A 340 -15.79 15.12 -24.62
C SER A 340 -15.73 14.23 -23.37
N GLY A 341 -16.02 14.78 -22.18
CA GLY A 341 -16.10 14.00 -20.94
C GLY A 341 -17.24 12.98 -20.97
N GLU A 342 -18.41 13.36 -21.48
CA GLU A 342 -19.57 12.46 -21.60
C GLU A 342 -19.30 11.31 -22.58
N ARG A 343 -18.61 11.60 -23.68
CA ARG A 343 -18.16 10.59 -24.65
C ARG A 343 -17.20 9.60 -23.99
N LEU A 344 -16.19 10.08 -23.27
CA LEU A 344 -15.23 9.22 -22.58
C LEU A 344 -15.92 8.35 -21.51
N ALA A 345 -16.87 8.93 -20.76
CA ALA A 345 -17.71 8.18 -19.82
C ALA A 345 -18.50 7.06 -20.52
N GLY A 346 -19.04 7.34 -21.71
CA GLY A 346 -19.72 6.36 -22.54
C GLY A 346 -18.82 5.22 -23.03
N LEU A 347 -17.54 5.50 -23.33
CA LEU A 347 -16.55 4.50 -23.70
C LEU A 347 -16.12 3.64 -22.50
N ALA A 348 -15.89 4.25 -21.34
CA ALA A 348 -15.53 3.55 -20.11
C ALA A 348 -16.65 2.64 -19.59
N GLY A 349 -17.91 3.08 -19.73
CA GLY A 349 -19.10 2.33 -19.31
C GLY A 349 -19.26 2.15 -17.79
N THR A 350 -18.31 2.61 -17.00
CA THR A 350 -18.22 2.49 -15.53
C THR A 350 -17.62 3.77 -14.93
N GLY A 351 -17.73 3.92 -13.60
CA GLY A 351 -17.24 5.06 -12.84
C GLY A 351 -18.28 6.17 -12.65
N ASP A 352 -18.03 6.98 -11.63
CA ASP A 352 -18.84 8.15 -11.29
C ASP A 352 -18.20 9.39 -11.91
N TRP A 353 -18.56 9.67 -13.17
CA TRP A 353 -17.99 10.77 -13.95
C TRP A 353 -18.61 12.12 -13.57
N LEU A 354 -17.77 13.07 -13.19
CA LEU A 354 -18.14 14.45 -12.86
C LEU A 354 -17.98 15.37 -14.08
N GLU A 355 -18.55 16.57 -13.97
CA GLU A 355 -18.32 17.64 -14.94
C GLU A 355 -16.85 18.06 -14.90
N GLY A 356 -16.22 18.15 -16.07
CA GLY A 356 -14.81 18.50 -16.20
C GLY A 356 -14.57 19.99 -16.47
N GLU A 357 -13.30 20.41 -16.38
CA GLU A 357 -12.90 21.81 -16.57
C GLU A 357 -11.99 22.01 -17.79
N ARG A 358 -12.18 23.14 -18.48
CA ARG A 358 -11.30 23.55 -19.59
C ARG A 358 -10.32 24.63 -19.19
N PHE A 359 -9.04 24.27 -19.13
CA PHE A 359 -7.94 25.19 -18.96
C PHE A 359 -7.47 25.80 -20.28
N ARG A 360 -7.41 27.14 -20.33
CA ARG A 360 -6.77 27.86 -21.44
C ARG A 360 -5.25 27.76 -21.32
N SER A 361 -4.54 27.95 -22.44
CA SER A 361 -3.06 27.90 -22.53
C SER A 361 -2.30 28.87 -21.60
N GLY A 362 -3.00 29.75 -20.87
CA GLY A 362 -2.41 30.64 -19.86
C GLY A 362 -3.08 30.57 -18.49
N ALA A 363 -3.83 29.50 -18.19
CA ALA A 363 -4.37 29.28 -16.86
C ALA A 363 -3.22 29.21 -15.84
N SER A 364 -3.32 29.95 -14.74
CA SER A 364 -2.31 29.90 -13.69
C SER A 364 -2.46 28.65 -12.84
N ASP A 365 -1.41 28.27 -12.10
CA ASP A 365 -1.50 27.16 -11.16
C ASP A 365 -2.49 27.49 -10.02
N ASP A 366 -2.65 28.78 -9.67
CA ASP A 366 -3.69 29.26 -8.74
C ASP A 366 -5.11 28.99 -9.27
N ASP A 367 -5.33 29.12 -10.59
CA ASP A 367 -6.64 28.81 -11.20
C ASP A 367 -6.92 27.30 -11.15
N VAL A 368 -5.89 26.47 -11.34
CA VAL A 368 -5.99 25.01 -11.23
C VAL A 368 -6.30 24.62 -9.79
N GLN A 369 -5.57 25.17 -8.82
CA GLN A 369 -5.81 24.93 -7.39
C GLN A 369 -7.23 25.33 -6.99
N ALA A 370 -7.69 26.52 -7.39
CA ALA A 370 -9.03 26.99 -7.06
C ALA A 370 -10.14 26.09 -7.62
N TRP A 371 -9.91 25.49 -8.79
CA TRP A 371 -10.82 24.48 -9.33
C TRP A 371 -10.77 23.18 -8.53
N VAL A 372 -9.57 22.65 -8.24
CA VAL A 372 -9.42 21.43 -7.42
C VAL A 372 -10.09 21.60 -6.05
N ASP A 373 -9.86 22.73 -5.38
CA ASP A 373 -10.49 23.06 -4.09
C ASP A 373 -12.02 23.09 -4.17
N SER A 374 -12.60 23.36 -5.35
CA SER A 374 -14.05 23.43 -5.55
C SER A 374 -14.72 22.07 -5.75
N LEU A 375 -13.92 21.01 -5.94
CA LEU A 375 -14.41 19.65 -6.17
C LEU A 375 -14.79 18.94 -4.86
N ASP A 376 -14.44 19.49 -3.69
CA ASP A 376 -14.73 18.94 -2.36
C ASP A 376 -14.35 17.44 -2.26
N LEU A 377 -13.15 17.10 -2.74
CA LEU A 377 -12.62 15.72 -2.82
C LEU A 377 -12.31 15.11 -1.45
#